data_AF-A0A0D0CMB9-F1
#
_entry.id   AF-A0A0D0CMB9-F1
#
_cell.length_a   1.000
_cell.length_b   1.000
_cell.length_c   1.000
_cell.angle_alpha   90.00
_cell.angle_beta   90.00
_cell.angle_gamma   90.00
#
_symmetry.space_group_name_H-M   'P 1'
#
loop_
_entity.id
_entity.type
_entity.pdbx_description
1 polymer ?
#
loop_
_entity_poly.entity_id
_entity_poly.type
_entity_poly.pdbx_seq_one_letter_code
_entity_poly.pdbx_strand_id
1 'polypeptide(L)'
;MLLHSTTLVVKTLLAVKEIEEEYELIKNILERLDGLPSATNLARRERRLLCHGQLIRMDSRNLRKSKSNDRQSPDSQNRISRLVEAINEWDTRRSRSGSVKSNGSASTGVSFRSVETSSPPPPLPLSVLVFSDLVVLATTKFSPRENPQESQGSERWTLCEDIGVARVLGVEESSGHTPQDDEGCSSIAVDLLPVEFDLDRNVSCGTSVKTIQFELPATIASNPSRESWLSALRRSSQSTLRIIANPGVMRTSGDIEGPNYLLEQDRRRILESILETGLPLPKSPSLQLADESISIGLGKRCDSTQMEREERGWWSLQFQQLLRERWYSLDTCSS
;
A
#
# COMPACT_ATOMS: atom_id res chain seq x y z
N MET A 1 -24.61 -31.02 18.46
CA MET A 1 -24.99 -29.58 18.58
C MET A 1 -23.99 -28.81 19.45
N LEU A 2 -23.84 -29.13 20.75
CA LEU A 2 -22.95 -28.38 21.66
C LEU A 2 -21.47 -28.35 21.20
N LEU A 3 -20.90 -29.50 20.83
CA LEU A 3 -19.49 -29.59 20.41
C LEU A 3 -19.19 -28.81 19.11
N HIS A 4 -20.17 -28.69 18.21
CA HIS A 4 -20.03 -27.89 16.99
C HIS A 4 -20.03 -26.39 17.32
N SER A 5 -20.97 -25.97 18.17
CA SER A 5 -21.05 -24.57 18.64
C SER A 5 -19.78 -24.14 19.38
N THR A 6 -19.25 -24.98 20.27
CA THR A 6 -18.02 -24.64 21.01
C THR A 6 -16.81 -24.58 20.09
N THR A 7 -16.69 -25.51 19.13
CA THR A 7 -15.62 -25.48 18.11
C THR A 7 -15.69 -24.20 17.28
N LEU A 8 -16.88 -23.74 16.94
CA LEU A 8 -17.07 -22.52 16.17
C LEU A 8 -16.66 -21.29 16.99
N VAL A 9 -17.11 -21.18 18.24
CA VAL A 9 -16.71 -20.11 19.16
C VAL A 9 -15.18 -20.07 19.32
N VAL A 10 -14.53 -21.21 19.57
CA VAL A 10 -13.07 -21.28 19.71
C VAL A 10 -12.38 -20.80 18.42
N LYS A 11 -12.85 -21.24 17.26
CA LYS A 11 -12.32 -20.78 15.96
C LYS A 11 -12.50 -19.28 15.76
N THR A 12 -13.63 -18.72 16.19
CA THR A 12 -13.89 -17.28 16.12
C THR A 12 -12.93 -16.52 17.02
N LEU A 13 -12.77 -16.96 18.27
CA LEU A 13 -11.84 -16.34 19.23
C LEU A 13 -10.39 -16.37 18.72
N LEU A 14 -9.96 -17.49 18.12
CA LEU A 14 -8.63 -17.61 17.53
C LEU A 14 -8.45 -16.67 16.33
N ALA A 15 -9.44 -16.57 15.43
CA ALA A 15 -9.37 -15.68 14.28
C ALA A 15 -9.31 -14.20 14.70
N VAL A 16 -10.13 -13.79 15.68
CA VAL A 16 -10.10 -12.43 16.22
C VAL A 16 -8.76 -12.14 16.89
N LYS A 17 -8.23 -13.12 17.64
CA LYS A 17 -6.90 -13.00 18.25
C LYS A 17 -5.82 -12.77 17.19
N GLU A 18 -5.81 -13.56 16.12
CA GLU A 18 -4.85 -13.39 15.01
C GLU A 18 -4.95 -12.00 14.37
N ILE A 19 -6.17 -11.49 14.16
CA ILE A 19 -6.39 -10.14 13.60
C ILE A 19 -5.88 -9.04 14.54
N GLU A 20 -6.13 -9.14 15.85
CA GLU A 20 -5.65 -8.15 16.82
C GLU A 20 -4.12 -8.20 16.95
N GLU A 21 -3.50 -9.38 16.95
CA GLU A 21 -2.04 -9.52 16.93
C GLU A 21 -1.41 -8.91 15.66
N GLU A 22 -2.04 -9.14 14.49
CA GLU A 22 -1.63 -8.55 13.22
C GLU A 22 -1.78 -7.01 13.24
N TYR A 23 -2.89 -6.50 13.79
CA TYR A 23 -3.13 -5.07 13.95
C TYR A 23 -2.06 -4.38 14.82
N GLU A 24 -1.74 -4.96 15.98
CA GLU A 24 -0.70 -4.41 16.86
C GLU A 24 0.69 -4.48 16.21
N LEU A 25 0.99 -5.55 15.45
CA LEU A 25 2.23 -5.62 14.67
C LEU A 25 2.31 -4.51 13.62
N ILE A 26 1.24 -4.29 12.86
CA ILE A 26 1.17 -3.22 11.86
C ILE A 26 1.33 -1.86 12.52
N LYS A 27 0.65 -1.62 13.64
CA LYS A 27 0.75 -0.38 14.41
C LYS A 27 2.20 -0.12 14.86
N ASN A 28 2.86 -1.11 15.46
CA ASN A 28 4.26 -1.01 15.87
C ASN A 28 5.22 -0.71 14.70
N ILE A 29 4.96 -1.29 13.52
CA ILE A 29 5.73 -1.01 12.29
C ILE A 29 5.51 0.44 11.84
N LEU A 30 4.27 0.93 11.86
CA LEU A 30 3.92 2.27 11.41
C LEU A 30 4.41 3.36 12.35
N GLU A 31 4.47 3.11 13.66
CA GLU A 31 5.07 4.03 14.64
C GLU A 31 6.56 4.30 14.36
N ARG A 32 7.25 3.39 13.64
CA ARG A 32 8.65 3.55 13.22
C ARG A 32 8.81 4.29 11.89
N LEU A 33 7.71 4.59 11.20
CA LEU A 33 7.71 5.15 9.85
C LEU A 33 7.37 6.64 9.87
N ASP A 34 8.33 7.49 9.53
CA ASP A 34 8.13 8.93 9.41
C ASP A 34 7.55 9.32 8.05
N GLY A 35 6.82 10.43 8.05
CA GLY A 35 6.25 11.02 6.84
C GLY A 35 4.90 10.44 6.45
N LEU A 36 4.31 9.56 7.29
CA LEU A 36 2.93 9.16 7.15
C LEU A 36 2.00 10.31 7.53
N PRO A 37 1.09 10.74 6.65
CA PRO A 37 0.10 11.75 7.02
C PRO A 37 -0.84 11.14 8.05
N SER A 38 -1.21 11.89 9.10
CA SER A 38 -2.06 11.36 10.19
C SER A 38 -3.43 10.85 9.72
N ALA A 39 -3.87 11.26 8.52
CA ALA A 39 -5.09 10.77 7.87
C ALA A 39 -4.96 9.35 7.29
N THR A 40 -3.73 8.84 7.13
CA THR A 40 -3.47 7.47 6.69
C THR A 40 -3.72 6.50 7.82
N ASN A 41 -4.99 6.13 8.03
CA ASN A 41 -5.37 4.98 8.83
C ASN A 41 -4.87 3.70 8.13
N LEU A 42 -3.55 3.47 8.15
CA LEU A 42 -2.90 2.29 7.60
C LEU A 42 -3.13 1.07 8.50
N ALA A 43 -3.04 1.27 9.82
CA ALA A 43 -3.47 0.31 10.82
C ALA A 43 -5.01 0.20 10.81
N ARG A 44 -5.53 -0.70 9.99
CA ARG A 44 -6.93 -1.11 10.00
C ARG A 44 -6.97 -2.60 10.32
N ARG A 45 -7.93 -3.02 11.14
CA ARG A 45 -8.13 -4.43 11.49
C ARG A 45 -8.38 -5.33 10.28
N GLU A 46 -8.98 -4.78 9.24
CA GLU A 46 -9.29 -5.51 8.01
C GLU A 46 -8.10 -5.60 7.05
N ARG A 47 -7.08 -4.76 7.25
CA ARG A 47 -5.92 -4.70 6.37
C ARG A 47 -4.89 -5.71 6.87
N ARG A 48 -4.53 -6.65 5.99
CA ARG A 48 -3.57 -7.70 6.29
C ARG A 48 -2.20 -7.41 5.70
N LEU A 49 -1.15 -7.63 6.47
CA LEU A 49 0.23 -7.57 6.01
C LEU A 49 0.60 -8.91 5.37
N LEU A 50 0.67 -8.93 4.04
CA LEU A 50 0.96 -10.13 3.27
C LEU A 50 2.44 -10.48 3.27
N CYS A 51 3.30 -9.46 3.22
CA CYS A 51 4.74 -9.63 3.11
C CYS A 51 5.44 -8.34 3.55
N HIS A 52 6.59 -8.46 4.20
CA HIS A 52 7.45 -7.31 4.49
C HIS A 52 8.93 -7.69 4.44
N GLY A 53 9.80 -6.74 4.10
CA GLY A 53 11.24 -6.95 4.07
C GLY A 53 11.97 -5.90 3.26
N GLN A 54 13.26 -6.12 3.02
CA GLN A 54 14.09 -5.21 2.24
C GLN A 54 14.21 -5.67 0.79
N LEU A 55 13.98 -4.75 -0.14
CA LEU A 55 14.18 -4.93 -1.58
C LEU A 55 15.08 -3.82 -2.10
N ILE A 56 15.84 -4.12 -3.14
CA ILE A 56 16.70 -3.13 -3.80
C ILE A 56 15.92 -2.53 -4.95
N ARG A 57 15.75 -1.21 -4.95
CA ARG A 57 15.12 -0.50 -6.06
C ARG A 57 16.13 -0.29 -7.19
N MET A 58 15.75 -0.75 -8.38
CA MET A 58 16.49 -0.50 -9.61
C MET A 58 15.91 0.70 -10.36
N ASP A 59 16.77 1.63 -10.77
CA ASP A 59 16.37 2.83 -11.48
C ASP A 59 15.98 2.51 -12.94
N SER A 60 14.69 2.62 -13.25
CA SER A 60 14.13 2.37 -14.59
C SER A 60 14.74 3.26 -15.70
N ARG A 61 15.37 4.38 -15.33
CA ARG A 61 16.07 5.28 -16.27
C ARG A 61 17.25 4.60 -16.96
N ASN A 62 17.88 3.64 -16.30
CA ASN A 62 19.04 2.93 -16.84
C ASN A 62 18.64 1.91 -17.91
N LEU A 63 17.43 1.34 -17.83
CA LEU A 63 16.95 0.35 -18.81
C LEU A 63 16.63 0.94 -20.19
N ARG A 64 16.19 2.22 -20.26
CA ARG A 64 15.87 2.83 -21.56
C ARG A 64 17.10 3.14 -22.39
N LYS A 65 18.26 3.36 -21.76
CA LYS A 65 19.51 3.69 -22.46
C LYS A 65 20.20 2.48 -23.08
N SER A 66 19.95 1.26 -22.59
CA SER A 66 20.63 0.06 -23.11
C SER A 66 19.99 -0.52 -24.36
N LYS A 67 18.70 -0.24 -24.64
CA LYS A 67 18.00 -0.79 -25.81
C LYS A 67 18.14 0.03 -27.11
N SER A 68 18.75 1.21 -27.09
CA SER A 68 18.77 2.09 -28.28
C SER A 68 19.94 1.88 -29.25
N ASN A 69 20.83 0.90 -29.00
CA ASN A 69 22.00 0.68 -29.84
C ASN A 69 21.94 -0.58 -30.72
N ASP A 70 20.84 -1.33 -30.70
CA ASP A 70 20.70 -2.45 -31.62
C ASP A 70 20.09 -2.01 -32.95
N ARG A 71 20.73 -2.45 -34.02
CA ARG A 71 20.64 -1.88 -35.35
C ARG A 71 19.24 -2.07 -35.93
N GLN A 72 18.76 -0.98 -36.53
CA GLN A 72 17.68 -0.91 -37.50
C GLN A 72 17.39 -2.23 -38.23
N SER A 73 16.24 -2.83 -37.92
CA SER A 73 15.42 -3.50 -38.92
C SER A 73 14.24 -2.57 -39.22
N PRO A 74 14.12 -2.03 -40.45
CA PRO A 74 12.92 -1.32 -40.84
C PRO A 74 11.85 -2.39 -41.10
N ASP A 75 10.73 -2.33 -40.40
CA ASP A 75 9.41 -2.05 -40.99
C ASP A 75 8.28 -2.49 -40.05
N SER A 76 7.16 -1.79 -40.12
CA SER A 76 5.81 -2.11 -39.59
C SER A 76 5.37 -1.75 -38.14
N GLN A 77 6.14 -1.90 -37.05
CA GLN A 77 5.55 -1.77 -35.70
C GLN A 77 5.54 -0.35 -35.06
N ASN A 78 6.17 0.65 -35.67
CA ASN A 78 6.31 2.01 -35.08
C ASN A 78 5.24 3.04 -35.52
N ARG A 79 4.12 2.61 -36.10
CA ARG A 79 3.09 3.56 -36.56
C ARG A 79 2.24 4.14 -35.43
N ILE A 80 1.92 3.35 -34.40
CA ILE A 80 1.01 3.77 -33.33
C ILE A 80 1.72 4.66 -32.31
N SER A 81 2.97 4.36 -31.98
CA SER A 81 3.81 5.17 -31.07
C SER A 81 4.07 6.58 -31.63
N ARG A 82 4.38 6.69 -32.92
CA ARG A 82 4.54 8.00 -33.60
C ARG A 82 3.27 8.84 -33.63
N LEU A 83 2.10 8.20 -33.66
CA LEU A 83 0.82 8.92 -33.65
C LEU A 83 0.55 9.52 -32.26
N VAL A 84 0.78 8.76 -31.18
CA VAL A 84 0.62 9.26 -29.81
C VAL A 84 1.60 10.40 -29.52
N GLU A 85 2.84 10.29 -30.00
CA GLU A 85 3.85 11.34 -29.85
C GLU A 85 3.50 12.61 -30.66
N ALA A 86 2.97 12.45 -31.88
CA ALA A 86 2.50 13.56 -32.71
C ALA A 86 1.26 14.26 -32.12
N ILE A 87 0.35 13.52 -31.47
CA ILE A 87 -0.82 14.10 -30.79
C ILE A 87 -0.38 14.99 -29.61
N ASN A 88 0.57 14.51 -28.79
CA ASN A 88 1.12 15.29 -27.68
C ASN A 88 1.94 16.51 -28.16
N GLU A 89 2.65 16.41 -29.28
CA GLU A 89 3.34 17.56 -29.89
C GLU A 89 2.34 18.59 -30.45
N TRP A 90 1.18 18.15 -30.93
CA TRP A 90 0.18 19.06 -31.50
C TRP A 90 -0.51 19.91 -30.43
N ASP A 91 -0.82 19.33 -29.26
CA ASP A 91 -1.43 20.07 -28.14
C ASP A 91 -0.49 21.09 -27.50
N THR A 92 0.80 20.78 -27.42
CA THR A 92 1.81 21.73 -26.88
C THR A 92 2.02 22.95 -27.77
N ARG A 93 1.78 22.84 -29.10
CA ARG A 93 1.87 23.97 -30.03
C ARG A 93 0.64 24.89 -30.00
N ARG A 94 -0.54 24.40 -29.59
CA ARG A 94 -1.75 25.23 -29.54
C ARG A 94 -1.83 26.14 -28.31
N SER A 95 -1.16 25.78 -27.22
CA SER A 95 -1.16 26.55 -25.97
C SER A 95 -0.30 27.84 -26.00
N ARG A 96 0.27 28.24 -27.15
CA ARG A 96 1.15 29.41 -27.26
C ARG A 96 0.72 30.51 -28.22
N SER A 97 -0.48 30.47 -28.78
CA SER A 97 -0.95 31.54 -29.66
C SER A 97 -1.78 32.56 -28.88
N GLY A 98 -1.10 33.34 -28.03
CA GLY A 98 -1.74 34.39 -27.23
C GLY A 98 -0.75 35.40 -26.67
N SER A 99 -0.57 36.49 -27.42
CA SER A 99 -0.01 37.78 -27.00
C SER A 99 1.51 37.98 -27.10
N VAL A 100 1.85 38.80 -28.10
CA VAL A 100 3.14 39.45 -28.36
C VAL A 100 3.25 40.70 -27.49
N LYS A 101 4.40 40.88 -26.82
CA LYS A 101 5.24 42.10 -26.75
C LYS A 101 6.00 42.21 -25.42
N SER A 102 7.29 41.91 -25.46
CA SER A 102 8.32 42.85 -25.01
C SER A 102 9.72 42.41 -25.43
N ASN A 103 10.43 43.36 -26.05
CA ASN A 103 11.87 43.38 -26.28
C ASN A 103 12.61 43.40 -24.94
N GLY A 104 13.75 42.72 -24.84
CA GLY A 104 14.66 42.93 -23.72
C GLY A 104 15.79 41.92 -23.61
N SER A 105 16.92 42.27 -24.24
CA SER A 105 18.28 41.91 -23.84
C SER A 105 18.76 40.46 -24.02
N ALA A 106 19.61 40.31 -25.03
CA ALA A 106 20.59 39.24 -25.13
C ALA A 106 21.56 39.29 -23.95
N SER A 107 21.62 38.20 -23.17
CA SER A 107 22.81 37.86 -22.40
C SER A 107 23.36 36.56 -22.96
N THR A 108 24.57 36.63 -23.52
CA THR A 108 25.41 35.48 -23.82
C THR A 108 25.82 34.80 -22.52
N GLY A 109 24.95 33.91 -22.03
CA GLY A 109 25.24 33.02 -20.91
C GLY A 109 26.13 31.89 -21.42
N VAL A 110 27.40 31.93 -21.03
CA VAL A 110 28.35 30.82 -21.15
C VAL A 110 27.71 29.56 -20.57
N SER A 111 27.36 28.63 -21.46
CA SER A 111 26.87 27.29 -21.11
C SER A 111 28.05 26.49 -20.59
N PHE A 112 28.25 26.53 -19.28
CA PHE A 112 29.06 25.54 -18.58
C PHE A 112 28.31 24.21 -18.70
N ARG A 113 28.69 23.41 -19.70
CA ARG A 113 28.39 21.97 -19.70
C ARG A 113 29.21 21.38 -18.55
N SER A 114 28.66 21.41 -17.34
CA SER A 114 29.14 20.58 -16.26
C SER A 114 29.05 19.15 -16.77
N VAL A 115 30.20 18.59 -17.11
CA VAL A 115 30.36 17.17 -17.37
C VAL A 115 30.19 16.53 -16.00
N GLU A 116 28.93 16.33 -15.61
CA GLU A 116 28.59 15.40 -14.54
C GLU A 116 29.06 14.05 -15.04
N THR A 117 30.27 13.66 -14.64
CA THR A 117 30.73 12.28 -14.58
C THR A 117 29.84 11.55 -13.57
N SER A 118 28.56 11.44 -13.89
CA SER A 118 27.51 10.86 -13.07
C SER A 118 27.64 9.35 -13.24
N SER A 119 28.50 8.76 -12.42
CA SER A 119 28.36 7.36 -12.06
C SER A 119 26.89 7.12 -11.71
N PRO A 120 26.26 6.05 -12.20
CA PRO A 120 24.87 5.76 -11.86
C PRO A 120 24.71 5.78 -10.34
N PRO A 121 23.64 6.39 -9.81
CA PRO A 121 23.40 6.40 -8.37
C PRO A 121 23.40 4.96 -7.86
N PRO A 122 23.97 4.70 -6.67
CA PRO A 122 24.01 3.37 -6.11
C PRO A 122 22.59 2.84 -5.88
N PRO A 123 22.38 1.51 -6.02
CA PRO A 123 21.10 0.88 -5.76
C PRO A 123 20.59 1.23 -4.36
N LEU A 124 19.33 1.65 -4.26
CA LEU A 124 18.75 2.13 -3.01
C LEU A 124 18.01 0.98 -2.30
N PRO A 125 18.42 0.58 -1.08
CA PRO A 125 17.66 -0.38 -0.29
C PRO A 125 16.35 0.26 0.19
N LEU A 126 15.24 -0.42 -0.03
CA LEU A 126 13.91 -0.03 0.40
C LEU A 126 13.32 -1.06 1.35
N SER A 127 12.78 -0.59 2.46
CA SER A 127 11.85 -1.37 3.27
C SER A 127 10.48 -1.35 2.61
N VAL A 128 9.99 -2.52 2.21
CA VAL A 128 8.73 -2.69 1.50
C VAL A 128 7.75 -3.43 2.40
N LEU A 129 6.54 -2.87 2.56
CA LEU A 129 5.43 -3.46 3.31
C LEU A 129 4.27 -3.69 2.33
N VAL A 130 3.96 -4.95 2.02
CA VAL A 130 2.89 -5.32 1.09
C VAL A 130 1.67 -5.71 1.89
N PHE A 131 0.63 -4.92 1.77
CA PHE A 131 -0.68 -5.18 2.35
C PHE A 131 -1.64 -5.76 1.31
N SER A 132 -2.78 -6.23 1.79
CA SER A 132 -3.85 -6.79 0.98
C SER A 132 -4.35 -5.87 -0.15
N ASP A 133 -4.26 -4.56 0.00
CA ASP A 133 -4.84 -3.55 -0.92
C ASP A 133 -3.88 -2.41 -1.29
N LEU A 134 -2.68 -2.37 -0.68
CA LEU A 134 -1.69 -1.33 -0.90
C LEU A 134 -0.27 -1.84 -0.62
N VAL A 135 0.72 -1.06 -1.04
CA VAL A 135 2.14 -1.23 -0.70
C VAL A 135 2.67 0.07 -0.13
N VAL A 136 3.50 -0.04 0.91
CA VAL A 136 4.24 1.09 1.49
C VAL A 136 5.72 0.88 1.21
N LEU A 137 6.35 1.91 0.65
CA LEU A 137 7.77 1.95 0.33
C LEU A 137 8.44 2.99 1.22
N ALA A 138 9.45 2.55 1.96
CA ALA A 138 10.22 3.42 2.85
C ALA A 138 11.73 3.22 2.66
N THR A 139 12.49 4.28 2.85
CA THR A 139 13.94 4.27 2.93
C THR A 139 14.38 4.17 4.38
N THR A 140 15.47 3.45 4.64
CA THR A 140 16.10 3.43 5.95
C THR A 140 16.95 4.70 6.10
N LYS A 141 16.66 5.55 7.09
CA LYS A 141 17.57 6.65 7.41
C LYS A 141 18.71 6.09 8.23
N PHE A 142 19.86 5.88 7.58
CA PHE A 142 21.09 5.70 8.31
C PHE A 142 21.50 7.08 8.83
N SER A 143 21.04 7.45 10.03
CA SER A 143 21.58 8.61 10.72
C SER A 143 23.03 8.27 11.08
N PRO A 144 24.05 8.92 10.49
CA PRO A 144 25.41 8.77 10.97
C PRO A 144 25.39 9.26 12.42
N ARG A 145 25.49 8.33 13.36
CA ARG A 145 25.39 8.56 14.81
C ARG A 145 26.32 9.71 15.20
N GLU A 146 25.76 10.85 15.59
CA GLU A 146 26.54 11.88 16.30
C GLU A 146 26.78 11.47 17.77
N ASN A 147 26.03 10.51 18.31
CA ASN A 147 26.22 10.01 19.67
C ASN A 147 26.26 8.46 19.77
N PRO A 148 27.42 7.86 20.11
CA PRO A 148 27.56 6.41 20.26
C PRO A 148 26.94 5.83 21.55
N GLN A 149 26.42 6.64 22.47
CA GLN A 149 25.88 6.14 23.75
C GLN A 149 24.41 5.72 23.74
N GLU A 150 23.58 6.16 22.78
CA GLU A 150 22.20 5.65 22.63
C GLU A 150 22.20 4.33 21.84
N SER A 151 22.46 3.25 22.58
CA SER A 151 22.79 1.93 22.03
C SER A 151 21.60 1.09 21.57
N GLN A 152 20.37 1.63 21.57
CA GLN A 152 19.16 0.90 21.13
C GLN A 152 18.23 1.80 20.31
N GLY A 153 18.81 2.63 19.44
CA GLY A 153 18.05 3.46 18.51
C GLY A 153 17.18 2.57 17.62
N SER A 154 15.87 2.61 17.85
CA SER A 154 14.86 2.00 16.99
C SER A 154 15.13 2.43 15.55
N GLU A 155 15.39 1.47 14.66
CA GLU A 155 15.61 1.76 13.25
C GLU A 155 14.37 2.47 12.70
N ARG A 156 14.58 3.74 12.32
CA ARG A 156 13.55 4.66 11.85
C ARG A 156 13.50 4.65 10.33
N TRP A 157 12.31 4.45 9.80
CA TRP A 157 12.06 4.42 8.36
C TRP A 157 11.43 5.73 7.92
N THR A 158 11.71 6.16 6.70
CA THR A 158 11.08 7.34 6.13
C THR A 158 10.38 7.02 4.84
N LEU A 159 9.16 7.48 4.71
CA LEU A 159 8.35 7.25 3.52
C LEU A 159 9.10 7.71 2.26
N CYS A 160 9.13 6.87 1.23
CA CYS A 160 9.83 7.16 0.00
C CYS A 160 9.15 8.34 -0.71
N GLU A 161 9.84 9.46 -0.92
CA GLU A 161 9.23 10.73 -1.33
C GLU A 161 8.50 10.68 -2.67
N ASP A 162 8.91 9.79 -3.58
CA ASP A 162 8.33 9.74 -4.91
C ASP A 162 7.13 8.81 -5.02
N ILE A 163 7.00 7.77 -4.21
CA ILE A 163 5.84 6.86 -4.25
C ILE A 163 5.14 6.78 -2.91
N GLY A 164 5.90 6.60 -1.84
CA GLY A 164 5.40 6.44 -0.48
C GLY A 164 4.42 5.28 -0.33
N VAL A 165 3.13 5.57 -0.48
CA VAL A 165 2.06 4.57 -0.46
C VAL A 165 1.46 4.46 -1.85
N ALA A 166 1.30 3.24 -2.34
CA ALA A 166 0.73 2.99 -3.65
C ALA A 166 -0.18 1.76 -3.65
N ARG A 167 -1.04 1.66 -4.66
CA ARG A 167 -1.73 0.42 -4.99
C ARG A 167 -0.97 -0.33 -6.06
N VAL A 168 -1.02 -1.65 -5.99
CA VAL A 168 -0.37 -2.50 -7.00
C VAL A 168 -1.35 -2.71 -8.15
N LEU A 169 -0.96 -2.38 -9.38
CA LEU A 169 -1.79 -2.62 -10.56
C LEU A 169 -1.39 -3.91 -11.26
N GLY A 170 -0.09 -4.09 -11.50
CA GLY A 170 0.49 -5.21 -12.24
C GLY A 170 1.79 -5.68 -11.60
N VAL A 171 2.10 -6.96 -11.78
CA VAL A 171 3.33 -7.60 -11.31
C VAL A 171 3.87 -8.46 -12.42
N GLU A 172 5.04 -8.11 -12.94
CA GLU A 172 5.73 -8.85 -13.97
C GLU A 172 7.04 -9.42 -13.43
N GLU A 173 7.27 -10.69 -13.74
CA GLU A 173 8.50 -11.37 -13.36
C GLU A 173 9.49 -11.24 -14.51
N SER A 174 10.60 -10.54 -14.26
CA SER A 174 11.68 -10.44 -15.23
C SER A 174 12.74 -11.48 -14.87
N SER A 175 12.58 -12.69 -15.43
CA SER A 175 13.67 -13.65 -15.48
C SER A 175 14.70 -13.11 -16.46
N GLY A 176 15.78 -12.51 -15.94
CA GLY A 176 16.94 -12.11 -16.73
C GLY A 176 17.64 -13.35 -17.28
N HIS A 177 17.05 -14.01 -18.28
CA HIS A 177 17.73 -15.03 -19.07
C HIS A 177 18.49 -14.32 -20.19
N THR A 178 19.53 -13.57 -19.80
CA THR A 178 20.65 -13.38 -20.72
C THR A 178 21.49 -14.66 -20.62
N PRO A 179 21.64 -15.42 -21.72
CA PRO A 179 22.33 -16.73 -21.71
C PRO A 179 23.84 -16.66 -21.41
N GLN A 180 24.32 -15.53 -20.89
CA GLN A 180 25.74 -15.22 -20.76
C GLN A 180 26.15 -14.79 -19.33
N ASP A 181 25.20 -14.54 -18.42
CA ASP A 181 25.50 -14.18 -17.04
C ASP A 181 24.99 -15.29 -16.11
N ASP A 182 25.91 -16.13 -15.64
CA ASP A 182 25.63 -17.32 -14.81
C ASP A 182 25.10 -16.99 -13.40
N GLU A 183 24.97 -15.71 -13.02
CA GLU A 183 24.32 -15.26 -11.78
C GLU A 183 23.03 -14.50 -12.11
N GLY A 184 21.96 -15.26 -12.37
CA GLY A 184 20.64 -14.73 -12.71
C GLY A 184 20.01 -13.92 -11.58
N CYS A 185 20.30 -12.62 -11.52
CA CYS A 185 19.58 -11.69 -10.67
C CYS A 185 18.10 -11.64 -11.07
N SER A 186 17.28 -12.22 -10.22
CA SER A 186 15.85 -12.27 -10.43
C SER A 186 15.23 -10.93 -10.03
N SER A 187 14.68 -10.20 -11.00
CA SER A 187 13.99 -8.93 -10.76
C SER A 187 12.48 -9.06 -10.88
N ILE A 188 11.76 -8.23 -10.13
CA ILE A 188 10.30 -8.14 -10.12
C ILE A 188 9.93 -6.72 -10.55
N ALA A 189 9.25 -6.57 -11.68
CA ALA A 189 8.70 -5.30 -12.10
C ALA A 189 7.28 -5.15 -11.55
N VAL A 190 6.98 -4.00 -10.96
CA VAL A 190 5.69 -3.72 -10.32
C VAL A 190 5.17 -2.38 -10.80
N ASP A 191 3.95 -2.39 -11.32
CA ASP A 191 3.22 -1.18 -11.68
C ASP A 191 2.45 -0.66 -10.48
N LEU A 192 2.78 0.55 -10.05
CA LEU A 192 2.25 1.17 -8.85
C LEU A 192 1.43 2.41 -9.19
N LEU A 193 0.28 2.54 -8.54
CA LEU A 193 -0.56 3.72 -8.57
C LEU A 193 -0.40 4.46 -7.24
N PRO A 194 0.38 5.56 -7.18
CA PRO A 194 0.56 6.32 -5.94
C PRO A 194 -0.78 6.77 -5.37
N VAL A 195 -0.91 6.67 -4.05
CA VAL A 195 -2.08 7.12 -3.31
C VAL A 195 -1.75 8.46 -2.70
N GLU A 196 -2.46 9.50 -3.12
CA GLU A 196 -2.30 10.85 -2.57
C GLU A 196 -3.28 11.03 -1.41
N PHE A 197 -2.72 11.39 -0.25
CA PHE A 197 -3.50 11.69 0.93
C PHE A 197 -3.72 13.18 1.01
N ASP A 198 -4.90 13.61 0.61
CA ASP A 198 -5.33 14.98 0.86
C ASP A 198 -5.78 15.11 2.32
N LEU A 199 -5.41 16.22 2.96
CA LEU A 199 -5.79 16.52 4.35
C LEU A 199 -7.32 16.65 4.50
N ASP A 200 -8.00 16.99 3.40
CA ASP A 200 -9.46 17.15 3.31
C ASP A 200 -10.23 15.81 3.27
N ARG A 201 -9.63 14.73 3.80
CA ARG A 201 -10.19 13.37 4.03
C ARG A 201 -10.55 12.56 2.79
N ASN A 202 -10.33 13.07 1.58
CA ASN A 202 -10.55 12.31 0.37
C ASN A 202 -9.23 11.73 -0.12
N VAL A 203 -9.12 10.40 -0.04
CA VAL A 203 -8.01 9.66 -0.64
C VAL A 203 -8.21 9.69 -2.14
N SER A 204 -7.38 10.44 -2.85
CA SER A 204 -7.37 10.44 -4.30
C SER A 204 -6.28 9.48 -4.77
N CYS A 205 -6.58 8.72 -5.82
CA CYS A 205 -5.52 7.99 -6.51
C CYS A 205 -4.80 8.97 -7.42
N GLY A 206 -3.47 8.96 -7.39
CA GLY A 206 -2.66 9.70 -8.35
C GLY A 206 -3.02 9.28 -9.78
N THR A 207 -2.80 10.17 -10.74
CA THR A 207 -3.18 9.93 -12.15
C THR A 207 -2.10 9.20 -12.95
N SER A 208 -0.92 8.99 -12.36
CA SER A 208 0.25 8.48 -13.06
C SER A 208 0.72 7.15 -12.48
N VAL A 209 0.74 6.11 -13.31
CA VAL A 209 1.28 4.79 -12.99
C VAL A 209 2.80 4.84 -13.04
N LYS A 210 3.46 4.31 -12.00
CA LYS A 210 4.91 4.21 -11.88
C LYS A 210 5.34 2.75 -11.91
N THR A 211 6.17 2.38 -12.87
CA THR A 211 6.78 1.04 -12.91
C THR A 211 8.11 1.05 -12.18
N ILE A 212 8.24 0.21 -11.16
CA ILE A 212 9.46 0.02 -10.36
C ILE A 212 9.98 -1.38 -10.56
N GLN A 213 11.29 -1.52 -10.68
CA GLN A 213 11.95 -2.82 -10.63
C GLN A 213 12.56 -3.04 -9.26
N PHE A 214 12.22 -4.16 -8.63
CA PHE A 214 12.79 -4.64 -7.39
C PHE A 214 13.75 -5.79 -7.67
N GLU A 215 14.90 -5.76 -7.01
CA GLU A 215 15.82 -6.87 -6.93
C GLU A 215 15.87 -7.39 -5.50
N LEU A 216 15.89 -8.71 -5.36
CA LEU A 216 16.02 -9.33 -4.04
C LEU A 216 17.49 -9.31 -3.63
N PRO A 217 17.81 -8.90 -2.39
CA PRO A 217 19.16 -9.04 -1.88
C PRO A 217 19.62 -10.50 -1.99
N ALA A 218 20.77 -10.73 -2.62
CA ALA A 218 21.34 -12.07 -2.84
C ALA A 218 21.82 -12.76 -1.53
N THR A 219 21.54 -12.18 -0.37
CA THR A 219 21.97 -12.73 0.91
C THR A 219 21.24 -14.05 1.19
N ILE A 220 22.01 -15.05 1.62
CA ILE A 220 21.71 -16.50 1.64
C ILE A 220 20.51 -16.90 2.54
N ALA A 221 19.82 -15.94 3.18
CA ALA A 221 18.64 -16.19 3.99
C ALA A 221 17.63 -15.02 3.96
N SER A 222 17.34 -14.47 2.77
CA SER A 222 16.30 -13.44 2.62
C SER A 222 14.92 -14.06 2.88
N ASN A 223 14.49 -14.06 4.15
CA ASN A 223 13.10 -14.20 4.52
C ASN A 223 12.46 -12.82 4.38
N PRO A 224 11.45 -12.63 3.51
CA PRO A 224 10.66 -13.65 2.79
C PRO A 224 11.20 -14.02 1.39
N SER A 225 10.91 -15.27 0.98
CA SER A 225 11.34 -15.82 -0.32
C SER A 225 10.77 -15.05 -1.52
N ARG A 226 11.41 -15.20 -2.67
CA ARG A 226 10.94 -14.61 -3.94
C ARG A 226 9.50 -14.95 -4.28
N GLU A 227 9.14 -16.22 -4.14
CA GLU A 227 7.77 -16.68 -4.40
C GLU A 227 6.76 -16.04 -3.44
N SER A 228 7.15 -15.86 -2.17
CA SER A 228 6.35 -15.14 -1.19
C SER A 228 6.08 -13.69 -1.63
N TRP A 229 7.12 -12.95 -2.04
CA TRP A 229 6.98 -11.59 -2.59
C TRP A 229 6.05 -11.54 -3.80
N LEU A 230 6.26 -12.41 -4.80
CA LEU A 230 5.41 -12.46 -6.00
C LEU A 230 3.95 -12.78 -5.65
N SER A 231 3.73 -13.74 -4.75
CA SER A 231 2.37 -14.11 -4.32
C SER A 231 1.67 -12.97 -3.59
N ALA A 232 2.37 -12.26 -2.71
CA ALA A 232 1.84 -11.13 -1.95
C ALA A 232 1.51 -9.94 -2.87
N LEU A 233 2.42 -9.58 -3.78
CA LEU A 233 2.20 -8.49 -4.74
C LEU A 233 1.06 -8.81 -5.71
N ARG A 234 0.97 -10.06 -6.20
CA ARG A 234 -0.15 -10.50 -7.07
C ARG A 234 -1.49 -10.46 -6.33
N ARG A 235 -1.55 -10.88 -5.06
CA ARG A 235 -2.76 -10.76 -4.23
C ARG A 235 -3.17 -9.30 -4.04
N SER A 236 -2.21 -8.42 -3.75
CA SER A 236 -2.43 -6.97 -3.62
C SER A 236 -2.94 -6.35 -4.92
N SER A 237 -2.40 -6.78 -6.07
CA SER A 237 -2.87 -6.39 -7.40
C SER A 237 -4.31 -6.82 -7.67
N GLN A 238 -4.65 -8.08 -7.40
CA GLN A 238 -6.02 -8.59 -7.59
C GLN A 238 -7.02 -7.82 -6.73
N SER A 239 -6.68 -7.52 -5.49
CA SER A 239 -7.51 -6.70 -4.60
C SER A 239 -7.71 -5.29 -5.15
N THR A 240 -6.63 -4.64 -5.59
CA THR A 240 -6.67 -3.31 -6.21
C THR A 240 -7.56 -3.29 -7.45
N LEU A 241 -7.40 -4.27 -8.36
CA LEU A 241 -8.21 -4.35 -9.58
C LEU A 241 -9.70 -4.54 -9.27
N ARG A 242 -10.05 -5.31 -8.23
CA ARG A 242 -11.44 -5.45 -7.79
C ARG A 242 -12.03 -4.13 -7.28
N ILE A 243 -11.23 -3.33 -6.55
CA ILE A 243 -11.63 -2.02 -6.05
C ILE A 243 -11.87 -1.06 -7.23
N ILE A 244 -10.95 -1.01 -8.19
CA ILE A 244 -11.03 -0.10 -9.35
C ILE A 244 -12.17 -0.49 -10.29
N ALA A 245 -12.42 -1.79 -10.51
CA ALA A 245 -13.46 -2.28 -11.41
C ALA A 245 -14.89 -1.94 -10.94
N ASN A 246 -15.08 -1.62 -9.64
CA ASN A 246 -16.38 -1.35 -9.04
C ASN A 246 -16.45 0.07 -8.45
N PRO A 247 -16.35 1.14 -9.26
CA PRO A 247 -16.26 2.52 -8.77
C PRO A 247 -17.54 3.02 -8.08
N GLY A 248 -18.69 2.35 -8.30
CA GLY A 248 -19.96 2.64 -7.63
C GLY A 248 -19.91 2.43 -6.10
N VAL A 249 -18.92 1.68 -5.62
CA VAL A 249 -18.68 1.41 -4.20
C VAL A 249 -17.93 2.55 -3.50
N MET A 250 -17.10 3.32 -4.20
CA MET A 250 -16.23 4.34 -3.57
C MET A 250 -16.92 5.65 -3.18
N ARG A 251 -18.22 5.85 -3.49
CA ARG A 251 -18.86 7.17 -3.39
C ARG A 251 -19.52 7.47 -2.04
N THR A 252 -19.63 6.51 -1.12
CA THR A 252 -20.22 6.75 0.20
C THR A 252 -19.13 6.84 1.27
N SER A 253 -18.63 8.07 1.47
CA SER A 253 -17.85 8.59 2.60
C SER A 253 -16.59 7.82 3.04
N GLY A 254 -15.42 8.35 2.66
CA GLY A 254 -14.22 8.46 3.51
C GLY A 254 -13.43 7.20 3.88
N ASP A 255 -14.02 6.01 3.80
CA ASP A 255 -13.32 4.78 4.12
C ASP A 255 -12.96 4.01 2.87
N ILE A 256 -11.66 3.83 2.67
CA ILE A 256 -11.07 3.00 1.62
C ILE A 256 -11.58 1.56 1.80
N GLU A 257 -12.64 1.19 1.10
CA GLU A 257 -13.31 -0.12 1.18
C GLU A 257 -12.68 -1.13 0.22
N GLY A 258 -12.25 -2.26 0.80
CA GLY A 258 -11.74 -3.41 0.07
C GLY A 258 -12.84 -4.38 -0.39
N PRO A 259 -12.48 -5.58 -0.88
CA PRO A 259 -13.40 -6.64 -1.36
C PRO A 259 -14.40 -7.17 -0.30
N ASN A 260 -14.38 -6.64 0.92
CA ASN A 260 -15.35 -6.88 1.98
C ASN A 260 -16.62 -6.02 1.84
N TYR A 261 -16.85 -5.32 0.73
CA TYR A 261 -18.02 -4.42 0.58
C TYR A 261 -19.36 -5.06 0.98
N LEU A 262 -19.60 -6.32 0.64
CA LEU A 262 -20.85 -6.99 1.03
C LEU A 262 -20.91 -7.22 2.55
N LEU A 263 -19.77 -7.58 3.16
CA LEU A 263 -19.65 -7.66 4.61
C LEU A 263 -19.80 -6.29 5.27
N GLU A 264 -19.24 -5.23 4.69
CA GLU A 264 -19.27 -3.89 5.24
C GLU A 264 -20.65 -3.24 5.06
N GLN A 265 -21.34 -3.49 3.95
CA GLN A 265 -22.72 -3.08 3.73
C GLN A 265 -23.65 -3.75 4.75
N ASP A 266 -23.46 -5.04 4.98
CA ASP A 266 -24.25 -5.73 6.00
C ASP A 266 -23.87 -5.29 7.41
N ARG A 267 -22.59 -5.00 7.67
CA ARG A 267 -22.16 -4.40 8.93
C ARG A 267 -22.82 -3.04 9.13
N ARG A 268 -22.87 -2.19 8.10
CA ARG A 268 -23.59 -0.92 8.11
C ARG A 268 -25.07 -1.12 8.39
N ARG A 269 -25.74 -2.05 7.71
CA ARG A 269 -27.16 -2.37 7.99
C ARG A 269 -27.37 -2.83 9.44
N ILE A 270 -26.46 -3.65 9.97
CA ILE A 270 -26.54 -4.09 11.36
C ILE A 270 -26.32 -2.89 12.30
N LEU A 271 -25.32 -2.04 12.04
CA LEU A 271 -25.06 -0.83 12.83
C LEU A 271 -26.21 0.17 12.77
N GLU A 272 -26.82 0.38 11.60
CA GLU A 272 -28.03 1.19 11.41
C GLU A 272 -29.18 0.63 12.25
N SER A 273 -29.41 -0.69 12.22
CA SER A 273 -30.45 -1.32 13.05
C SER A 273 -30.18 -1.19 14.57
N ILE A 274 -28.91 -1.23 14.99
CA ILE A 274 -28.51 -0.99 16.39
C ILE A 274 -28.79 0.47 16.78
N LEU A 275 -28.50 1.42 15.89
CA LEU A 275 -28.78 2.83 16.11
C LEU A 275 -30.28 3.12 16.16
N GLU A 276 -31.07 2.54 15.26
CA GLU A 276 -32.54 2.67 15.24
C GLU A 276 -33.19 2.12 16.52
N THR A 277 -32.57 1.12 17.15
CA THR A 277 -33.04 0.55 18.42
C THR A 277 -32.55 1.29 19.67
N GLY A 278 -31.71 2.32 19.51
CA GLY A 278 -31.14 3.08 20.62
C GLY A 278 -30.13 2.29 21.46
N LEU A 279 -29.61 1.18 20.93
CA LEU A 279 -28.59 0.38 21.59
C LEU A 279 -27.21 1.05 21.42
N PRO A 280 -26.29 0.91 22.40
CA PRO A 280 -24.96 1.48 22.29
C PRO A 280 -24.19 0.81 21.14
N LEU A 281 -23.38 1.60 20.44
CA LEU A 281 -22.55 1.08 19.36
C LEU A 281 -21.53 0.07 19.91
N PRO A 282 -21.38 -1.10 19.27
CA PRO A 282 -20.46 -2.12 19.73
C PRO A 282 -19.01 -1.63 19.66
N LYS A 283 -18.30 -1.69 20.79
CA LYS A 283 -16.89 -1.33 20.89
C LYS A 283 -16.03 -2.57 21.06
N SER A 284 -14.87 -2.58 20.41
CA SER A 284 -13.86 -3.62 20.65
C SER A 284 -13.29 -3.50 22.07
N PRO A 285 -12.93 -4.60 22.74
CA PRO A 285 -12.30 -4.57 24.07
C PRO A 285 -11.08 -3.63 24.15
N SER A 286 -10.22 -3.63 23.12
CA SER A 286 -9.04 -2.77 23.06
C SER A 286 -9.39 -1.26 23.06
N LEU A 287 -10.51 -0.89 22.43
CA LEU A 287 -10.98 0.49 22.40
C LEU A 287 -11.57 0.91 23.74
N GLN A 288 -12.21 -0.02 24.45
CA GLN A 288 -12.72 0.24 25.79
C GLN A 288 -11.59 0.45 26.79
N LEU A 289 -10.49 -0.32 26.71
CA LEU A 289 -9.30 -0.10 27.54
C LEU A 289 -8.65 1.28 27.29
N ALA A 290 -8.62 1.71 26.02
CA ALA A 290 -8.13 3.04 25.66
C ALA A 290 -9.04 4.14 26.23
N ASP A 291 -10.36 4.02 26.06
CA ASP A 291 -11.34 4.96 26.62
C ASP A 291 -11.28 5.00 28.16
N GLU A 292 -11.08 3.84 28.80
CA GLU A 292 -10.98 3.73 30.25
C GLU A 292 -9.78 4.53 30.77
N SER A 293 -8.61 4.38 30.14
CA SER A 293 -7.40 5.14 30.49
C SER A 293 -7.60 6.66 30.40
N ILE A 294 -8.35 7.13 29.40
CA ILE A 294 -8.69 8.55 29.22
C ILE A 294 -9.72 9.00 30.27
N SER A 295 -10.75 8.19 30.50
CA SER A 295 -11.86 8.51 31.40
C SER A 295 -11.47 8.56 32.87
N ILE A 296 -10.51 7.75 33.31
CA ILE A 296 -9.93 7.78 34.65
C ILE A 296 -9.32 9.16 34.93
N GLY A 297 -8.65 9.77 33.94
CA GLY A 297 -8.10 11.13 34.05
C GLY A 297 -9.16 12.23 34.18
N LEU A 298 -10.39 11.97 33.75
CA LEU A 298 -11.53 12.91 33.77
C LEU A 298 -12.52 12.62 34.91
N GLY A 299 -12.30 11.60 35.73
CA GLY A 299 -13.18 11.21 36.84
C GLY A 299 -14.55 10.69 36.42
N LYS A 300 -14.75 10.37 35.13
CA LYS A 300 -16.03 9.87 34.62
C LYS A 300 -16.07 8.35 34.80
N ARG A 301 -16.84 7.85 35.78
CA ARG A 301 -17.12 6.42 35.91
C ARG A 301 -17.95 5.96 34.72
N CYS A 302 -17.41 5.05 33.91
CA CYS A 302 -18.18 4.35 32.90
C CYS A 302 -19.11 3.33 33.56
N ASP A 303 -20.33 3.20 33.07
CA ASP A 303 -21.28 2.18 33.55
C ASP A 303 -20.80 0.80 33.08
N SER A 304 -20.44 -0.09 34.02
CA SER A 304 -19.96 -1.43 33.71
C SER A 304 -20.99 -2.24 32.91
N THR A 305 -22.29 -1.98 33.11
CA THR A 305 -23.36 -2.66 32.37
C THR A 305 -23.41 -2.21 30.91
N GLN A 306 -23.04 -0.96 30.63
CA GLN A 306 -22.93 -0.46 29.27
C GLN A 306 -21.72 -1.05 28.55
N MET A 307 -20.56 -1.12 29.22
CA MET A 307 -19.36 -1.74 28.66
C MET A 307 -19.61 -3.19 28.27
N GLU A 308 -20.28 -3.97 29.13
CA GLU A 308 -20.65 -5.36 28.83
C GLU A 308 -21.57 -5.48 27.60
N ARG A 309 -22.54 -4.57 27.44
CA ARG A 309 -23.43 -4.56 26.26
C ARG A 309 -22.67 -4.24 24.98
N GLU A 310 -21.76 -3.28 25.04
CA GLU A 310 -20.89 -2.91 23.92
C GLU A 310 -19.98 -4.07 23.50
N GLU A 311 -19.38 -4.78 24.47
CA GLU A 311 -18.56 -5.97 24.23
C GLU A 311 -19.38 -7.09 23.58
N ARG A 312 -20.55 -7.41 24.15
CA ARG A 312 -21.44 -8.46 23.62
C ARG A 312 -21.87 -8.16 22.19
N GLY A 313 -22.19 -6.90 21.89
CA GLY A 313 -22.53 -6.46 20.54
C GLY A 313 -21.35 -6.64 19.57
N TRP A 314 -20.14 -6.29 20.01
CA TRP A 314 -18.94 -6.42 19.19
C TRP A 314 -18.61 -7.88 18.87
N TRP A 315 -18.65 -8.76 19.88
CA TRP A 315 -18.44 -10.19 19.68
C TRP A 315 -19.51 -10.83 18.79
N SER A 316 -20.77 -10.39 18.91
CA SER A 316 -21.86 -10.87 18.06
C SER A 316 -21.64 -10.52 16.60
N LEU A 317 -21.20 -9.29 16.32
CA LEU A 317 -20.83 -8.84 14.97
C LEU A 317 -19.68 -9.68 14.39
N GLN A 318 -18.60 -9.85 15.16
CA GLN A 318 -17.43 -10.63 14.71
C GLN A 318 -17.79 -12.09 14.45
N PHE A 319 -18.63 -12.68 15.30
CA PHE A 319 -19.11 -14.04 15.12
C PHE A 319 -19.96 -14.20 13.86
N GLN A 320 -20.88 -13.27 13.59
CA GLN A 320 -21.69 -13.27 12.37
C GLN A 320 -20.85 -13.09 11.11
N GLN A 321 -19.86 -12.20 11.17
CA GLN A 321 -18.90 -11.99 10.09
C GLN A 321 -18.12 -13.27 9.78
N LEU A 322 -17.50 -13.89 10.79
CA LEU A 322 -16.68 -15.08 10.59
C LEU A 322 -17.50 -16.31 10.16
N LEU A 323 -18.74 -16.43 10.64
CA LEU A 323 -19.66 -17.42 10.11
C LEU A 323 -19.81 -17.23 8.60
N ARG A 324 -20.17 -16.03 8.18
CA ARG A 324 -20.44 -15.70 6.79
C ARG A 324 -19.23 -15.90 5.89
N GLU A 325 -18.05 -15.46 6.31
CA GLU A 325 -16.80 -15.68 5.58
C GLU A 325 -16.53 -17.17 5.37
N ARG A 326 -16.78 -18.02 6.39
CA ARG A 326 -16.63 -19.47 6.25
C ARG A 326 -17.66 -20.09 5.34
N TRP A 327 -18.93 -19.66 5.40
CA TRP A 327 -19.97 -20.15 4.50
C TRP A 327 -19.60 -19.86 3.04
N TYR A 328 -19.16 -18.64 2.72
CA TYR A 328 -18.76 -18.28 1.35
C TYR A 328 -17.40 -18.84 0.92
N SER A 329 -16.47 -19.09 1.86
CA SER A 329 -15.17 -19.68 1.52
C SER A 329 -15.25 -21.18 1.21
N LEU A 330 -16.28 -21.88 1.71
CA LEU A 330 -16.46 -23.31 1.42
C LEU A 330 -16.89 -23.56 -0.03
N ASP A 331 -17.62 -22.63 -0.64
CA ASP A 331 -18.11 -22.79 -2.01
C ASP A 331 -16.99 -22.66 -3.06
N THR A 332 -15.94 -21.89 -2.77
CA THR A 332 -14.87 -21.58 -3.75
C THR A 332 -13.80 -22.65 -3.89
N CYS A 333 -13.74 -23.66 -3.00
CA CYS A 333 -12.77 -24.76 -3.06
C CYS A 333 -13.31 -26.04 -3.75
N SER A 334 -14.51 -26.00 -4.33
CA SER A 334 -15.17 -27.16 -4.93
C SER A 334 -15.14 -27.21 -6.47
N SER A 335 -14.38 -26.32 -7.11
CA SER A 335 -14.27 -26.18 -8.58
C SER A 335 -12.84 -26.35 -9.06
#